data_AF-A0A318PDM9-F1
#
_entry.id   AF-A0A318PDM9-F1
#
_cell.length_a   1.000
_cell.length_b   1.000
_cell.length_c   1.000
_cell.angle_alpha   90.00
_cell.angle_beta   90.00
_cell.angle_gamma   90.00
#
_symmetry.space_group_name_H-M   'P 1'
#
loop_
_entity.id
_entity.type
_entity.pdbx_description
1 polymer ?
#
loop_
_entity_poly.entity_id
_entity_poly.type
_entity_poly.pdbx_seq_one_letter_code
_entity_poly.pdbx_strand_id
1 'polypeptide(L)'
;MQTECSAGAYEFPASCGRRVVARFDGGRMSSDGGVILVKQADDILGLSRRFAACFRDKRHPGFVEYRVEDLVRQRIMGLALGYEDLNDHDALRHDLIFGLASGRLSGGRANCAALAGKSTLNRLERSGQQADRYCRIIADHEALATLFVTLFLDQHEHAPARIVLDVDATDDRIHGHQEGRAFHGYYGHNCYLPLYVFCGEHLLSATLRTADRNPGKEALADIRRIVEQIRSRWPRVRILVRGDSGFARDSLMTWCEDNHVDFLFGLAGNTRLYD
;
A
#
# COMPACT_ATOMS: atom_id res chain seq x y z
N MET A 1 12.46 42.74 -0.67
CA MET A 1 11.74 41.77 -1.51
C MET A 1 10.44 41.45 -0.80
N GLN A 2 9.36 42.15 -1.14
CA GLN A 2 8.02 41.88 -0.61
C GLN A 2 7.48 40.66 -1.37
N THR A 3 7.34 39.53 -0.70
CA THR A 3 6.59 38.39 -1.25
C THR A 3 5.11 38.69 -1.06
N GLU A 4 4.50 39.37 -2.03
CA GLU A 4 3.04 39.55 -2.13
C GLU A 4 2.36 38.24 -2.55
N CYS A 5 2.47 37.20 -1.73
CA CYS A 5 1.76 35.94 -1.95
C CYS A 5 1.29 35.36 -0.62
N SER A 6 0.32 36.00 0.00
CA SER A 6 -0.56 35.32 0.94
C SER A 6 -1.97 35.43 0.40
N ALA A 7 -2.34 34.52 -0.51
CA ALA A 7 -3.73 34.40 -0.91
C ALA A 7 -4.58 34.24 0.37
N GLY A 8 -5.55 35.12 0.58
CA GLY A 8 -6.34 35.14 1.81
C GLY A 8 -7.20 33.88 2.00
N ALA A 9 -7.49 33.19 0.90
CA ALA A 9 -8.18 31.91 0.89
C ALA A 9 -7.80 31.06 -0.32
N TYR A 10 -7.90 29.75 -0.17
CA TYR A 10 -7.84 28.77 -1.25
C TYR A 10 -9.13 27.94 -1.29
N GLU A 11 -9.74 27.81 -2.48
CA GLU A 11 -10.91 26.97 -2.68
C GLU A 11 -10.49 25.56 -3.12
N PHE A 12 -11.16 24.56 -2.55
CA PHE A 12 -11.00 23.15 -2.93
C PHE A 12 -12.32 22.62 -3.50
N PRO A 13 -12.29 21.51 -4.28
CA PRO A 13 -13.50 20.82 -4.72
C PRO A 13 -14.45 20.56 -3.55
N ALA A 14 -15.74 20.74 -3.79
CA ALA A 14 -16.76 20.47 -2.80
C ALA A 14 -16.71 19.00 -2.35
N SER A 15 -16.97 18.75 -1.08
CA SER A 15 -16.97 17.42 -0.50
C SER A 15 -18.13 17.27 0.48
N CYS A 16 -18.78 16.10 0.47
CA CYS A 16 -19.96 15.81 1.30
C CYS A 16 -21.07 16.89 1.18
N GLY A 17 -21.26 17.43 -0.03
CA GLY A 17 -22.25 18.48 -0.31
C GLY A 17 -21.91 19.86 0.29
N ARG A 18 -20.67 20.08 0.72
CA ARG A 18 -20.22 21.34 1.34
C ARG A 18 -19.06 21.95 0.58
N ARG A 19 -19.02 23.29 0.55
CA ARG A 19 -17.87 24.05 0.03
C ARG A 19 -16.70 23.93 1.00
N VAL A 20 -15.50 23.74 0.46
CA VAL A 20 -14.25 23.61 1.23
C VAL A 20 -13.36 24.80 0.90
N VAL A 21 -13.00 25.58 1.92
CA VAL A 21 -12.17 26.77 1.77
C VAL A 21 -11.12 26.78 2.89
N ALA A 22 -9.84 26.84 2.53
CA ALA A 22 -8.77 27.12 3.49
C ALA A 22 -8.62 28.64 3.64
N ARG A 23 -8.58 29.12 4.88
CA ARG A 23 -8.38 30.54 5.23
C ARG A 23 -7.26 30.64 6.25
N PHE A 24 -6.52 31.74 6.23
CA PHE A 24 -5.40 32.00 7.14
C PHE A 24 -5.74 33.05 8.21
N ASP A 25 -6.98 33.03 8.68
CA ASP A 25 -7.53 33.99 9.66
C ASP A 25 -7.62 33.43 11.08
N GLY A 26 -7.03 32.25 11.35
CA GLY A 26 -6.93 31.67 12.69
C GLY A 26 -8.23 31.08 13.24
N GLY A 27 -9.20 30.75 12.37
CA GLY A 27 -10.45 30.08 12.74
C GLY A 27 -10.25 28.64 13.25
N ARG A 28 -11.02 27.67 12.72
CA ARG A 28 -10.83 26.27 13.09
C ARG A 28 -9.58 25.72 12.39
N MET A 29 -8.52 25.49 13.18
CA MET A 29 -7.22 25.01 12.69
C MET A 29 -7.11 23.49 12.75
N SER A 30 -6.27 22.93 11.88
CA SER A 30 -5.85 21.53 11.88
C SER A 30 -4.42 21.46 11.33
N SER A 31 -3.60 20.60 11.92
CA SER A 31 -2.25 20.30 11.44
C SER A 31 -2.24 19.38 10.22
N ASP A 32 -3.38 18.77 9.90
CA ASP A 32 -3.52 17.74 8.87
C ASP A 32 -4.02 18.30 7.53
N GLY A 33 -4.01 19.62 7.33
CA GLY A 33 -4.58 20.27 6.14
C GLY A 33 -4.06 19.71 4.80
N GLY A 34 -2.81 19.22 4.77
CA GLY A 34 -2.20 18.61 3.59
C GLY A 34 -2.91 17.34 3.10
N VAL A 35 -3.65 16.64 3.97
CA VAL A 35 -4.38 15.41 3.60
C VAL A 35 -5.43 15.64 2.51
N ILE A 36 -5.90 16.87 2.34
CA ILE A 36 -6.84 17.22 1.28
C ILE A 36 -6.25 16.97 -0.11
N LEU A 37 -4.93 17.17 -0.28
CA LEU A 37 -4.24 16.88 -1.54
C LEU A 37 -4.14 15.37 -1.78
N VAL A 38 -3.86 14.59 -0.72
CA VAL A 38 -3.84 13.12 -0.78
C VAL A 38 -5.23 12.59 -1.14
N LYS A 39 -6.29 13.18 -0.56
CA LYS A 39 -7.68 12.88 -0.91
C LYS A 39 -7.96 13.14 -2.39
N GLN A 40 -7.53 14.27 -2.95
CA GLN A 40 -7.75 14.57 -4.36
C GLN A 40 -7.06 13.54 -5.27
N ALA A 41 -5.83 13.14 -4.96
CA ALA A 41 -5.15 12.07 -5.67
C ALA A 41 -5.93 10.75 -5.58
N ASP A 42 -6.42 10.39 -4.38
CA ASP A 42 -7.26 9.21 -4.16
C ASP A 42 -8.60 9.27 -4.91
N ASP A 43 -9.24 10.44 -5.00
CA ASP A 43 -10.48 10.63 -5.77
C ASP A 43 -10.25 10.44 -7.27
N ILE A 44 -9.12 10.92 -7.80
CA ILE A 44 -8.74 10.77 -9.21
C ILE A 44 -8.41 9.31 -9.53
N LEU A 45 -7.58 8.67 -8.70
CA LEU A 45 -7.11 7.30 -8.92
C LEU A 45 -8.16 6.24 -8.52
N GLY A 46 -9.11 6.63 -7.66
CA GLY A 46 -10.05 5.71 -7.03
C GLY A 46 -9.36 4.65 -6.17
N LEU A 47 -8.16 4.92 -5.64
CA LEU A 47 -7.28 3.93 -4.99
C LEU A 47 -7.98 3.24 -3.83
N SER A 48 -8.51 4.00 -2.86
CA SER A 48 -9.19 3.47 -1.67
C SER A 48 -10.40 2.62 -2.02
N ARG A 49 -11.19 3.04 -3.02
CA ARG A 49 -12.35 2.27 -3.51
C ARG A 49 -11.93 0.95 -4.14
N ARG A 50 -10.92 0.98 -5.01
CA ARG A 50 -10.38 -0.23 -5.67
C ARG A 50 -9.76 -1.18 -4.65
N PHE A 51 -9.01 -0.65 -3.69
CA PHE A 51 -8.42 -1.41 -2.61
C PHE A 51 -9.48 -2.03 -1.70
N ALA A 52 -10.52 -1.28 -1.33
CA ALA A 52 -11.64 -1.80 -0.55
C ALA A 52 -12.44 -2.89 -1.27
N ALA A 53 -12.48 -2.87 -2.61
CA ALA A 53 -13.11 -3.93 -3.40
C ALA A 53 -12.37 -5.28 -3.30
N CYS A 54 -11.11 -5.27 -2.88
CA CYS A 54 -10.35 -6.48 -2.57
C CYS A 54 -10.73 -7.09 -1.21
N PHE A 55 -11.78 -6.63 -0.54
CA PHE A 55 -12.24 -7.18 0.73
C PHE A 55 -13.63 -7.77 0.59
N ARG A 56 -13.84 -8.91 1.25
CA ARG A 56 -15.14 -9.56 1.42
C ARG A 56 -15.69 -9.18 2.78
N ASP A 57 -16.74 -8.37 2.79
CA ASP A 57 -17.45 -8.00 4.01
C ASP A 57 -18.52 -9.04 4.36
N LYS A 58 -18.29 -9.79 5.44
CA LYS A 58 -19.21 -10.80 6.00
C LYS A 58 -20.00 -10.27 7.20
N ARG A 59 -19.91 -8.98 7.50
CA ARG A 59 -20.74 -8.35 8.54
C ARG A 59 -22.19 -8.28 8.04
N HIS A 60 -23.15 -8.38 8.96
CA HIS A 60 -24.55 -8.23 8.60
C HIS A 60 -24.83 -6.75 8.23
N PRO A 61 -25.35 -6.44 7.02
CA PRO A 61 -25.46 -5.07 6.52
C PRO A 61 -26.22 -4.10 7.45
N GLY A 62 -27.28 -4.57 8.11
CA GLY A 62 -28.07 -3.75 9.05
C GLY A 62 -27.29 -3.25 10.29
N PHE A 63 -26.12 -3.82 10.59
CA PHE A 63 -25.26 -3.40 11.71
C PHE A 63 -23.99 -2.69 11.26
N VAL A 64 -23.84 -2.41 9.96
CA VAL A 64 -22.68 -1.71 9.41
C VAL A 64 -22.90 -0.19 9.51
N GLU A 65 -22.04 0.48 10.25
CA GLU A 65 -21.98 1.96 10.30
C GLU A 65 -21.00 2.51 9.24
N TYR A 66 -19.85 1.84 9.09
CA TYR A 66 -18.76 2.20 8.18
C TYR A 66 -18.53 1.06 7.19
N ARG A 67 -18.69 1.36 5.90
CA ARG A 67 -18.41 0.43 4.81
C ARG A 67 -16.90 0.15 4.78
N VAL A 68 -16.48 -0.94 4.13
CA VAL A 68 -15.04 -1.25 4.03
C VAL A 68 -14.29 -0.12 3.33
N GLU A 69 -14.88 0.51 2.31
CA GLU A 69 -14.32 1.69 1.65
C GLU A 69 -14.06 2.84 2.62
N ASP A 70 -14.99 3.13 3.54
CA ASP A 70 -14.84 4.19 4.52
C ASP A 70 -13.67 3.89 5.46
N LEU A 71 -13.55 2.63 5.90
CA LEU A 71 -12.48 2.18 6.80
C LEU A 71 -11.10 2.18 6.12
N VAL A 72 -11.02 1.65 4.90
CA VAL A 72 -9.80 1.61 4.09
C VAL A 72 -9.31 3.01 3.78
N ARG A 73 -10.20 3.89 3.31
CA ARG A 73 -9.84 5.28 3.01
C ARG A 73 -9.33 5.98 4.27
N GLN A 74 -10.06 5.90 5.37
CA GLN A 74 -9.64 6.48 6.65
C GLN A 74 -8.25 5.96 7.05
N ARG A 75 -7.99 4.66 6.85
CA ARG A 75 -6.71 4.06 7.24
C ARG A 75 -5.56 4.51 6.36
N ILE A 76 -5.74 4.56 5.04
CA ILE A 76 -4.74 5.07 4.09
C ILE A 76 -4.40 6.53 4.42
N MET A 77 -5.39 7.37 4.70
CA MET A 77 -5.15 8.77 5.08
C MET A 77 -4.40 8.88 6.40
N GLY A 78 -4.73 8.04 7.39
CA GLY A 78 -4.01 8.00 8.68
C GLY A 78 -2.53 7.64 8.49
N LEU A 79 -2.25 6.58 7.73
CA LEU A 79 -0.89 6.16 7.43
C LEU A 79 -0.09 7.24 6.68
N ALA A 80 -0.72 7.91 5.70
CA ALA A 80 -0.07 9.00 4.96
C ALA A 80 0.30 10.22 5.84
N LEU A 81 -0.41 10.40 6.96
CA LEU A 81 -0.16 11.45 7.95
C LEU A 81 0.75 11.01 9.11
N GLY A 82 1.23 9.76 9.11
CA GLY A 82 2.08 9.21 10.17
C GLY A 82 1.31 8.69 11.40
N TYR A 83 -0.02 8.56 11.31
CA TYR A 83 -0.84 7.89 12.33
C TYR A 83 -0.78 6.37 12.13
N GLU A 84 0.40 5.79 12.35
CA GLU A 84 0.65 4.36 12.15
C GLU A 84 -0.04 3.50 13.20
N ASP A 85 -0.17 4.00 14.43
CA ASP A 85 -0.95 3.31 15.45
C ASP A 85 -2.45 3.60 15.28
N LEU A 86 -3.28 2.75 15.88
CA LEU A 86 -4.73 2.94 15.82
C LEU A 86 -5.26 3.83 16.95
N ASN A 87 -4.45 4.19 17.94
CA ASN A 87 -4.91 4.88 19.15
C ASN A 87 -5.38 6.29 18.84
N ASP A 88 -4.66 7.00 17.97
CA ASP A 88 -5.00 8.36 17.56
C ASP A 88 -6.37 8.44 16.87
N HIS A 89 -6.83 7.33 16.27
CA HIS A 89 -8.14 7.27 15.61
C HIS A 89 -9.34 7.44 16.57
N ASP A 90 -9.16 7.31 17.89
CA ASP A 90 -10.21 7.68 18.85
C ASP A 90 -10.42 9.20 18.94
N ALA A 91 -9.38 10.00 18.69
CA ALA A 91 -9.47 11.46 18.57
C ALA A 91 -9.81 11.88 17.14
N LEU A 92 -9.09 11.34 16.14
CA LEU A 92 -9.25 11.70 14.72
C LEU A 92 -10.65 11.43 14.18
N ARG A 93 -11.41 10.51 14.78
CA ARG A 93 -12.79 10.25 14.35
C ARG A 93 -13.75 11.42 14.52
N HIS A 94 -13.34 12.44 15.27
CA HIS A 94 -14.05 13.70 15.48
C HIS A 94 -13.43 14.88 14.72
N ASP A 95 -12.29 14.68 14.05
CA ASP A 95 -11.62 15.71 13.28
C ASP A 95 -12.34 15.98 11.95
N LEU A 96 -12.52 17.27 11.62
CA LEU A 96 -13.24 17.66 10.41
C LEU A 96 -12.42 17.52 9.14
N ILE A 97 -11.10 17.77 9.20
CA ILE A 97 -10.21 17.62 8.05
C ILE A 97 -10.05 16.14 7.73
N PHE A 98 -9.90 15.29 8.75
CA PHE A 98 -9.85 13.85 8.56
C PHE A 98 -11.20 13.28 8.10
N GLY A 99 -12.31 13.83 8.61
CA GLY A 99 -13.66 13.56 8.12
C GLY A 99 -13.82 13.90 6.64
N LEU A 100 -13.33 15.08 6.26
CA LEU A 100 -13.32 15.55 4.88
C LEU A 100 -12.47 14.64 3.98
N ALA A 101 -11.27 14.27 4.42
CA ALA A 101 -10.34 13.36 3.74
C ALA A 101 -10.98 11.99 3.49
N SER A 102 -11.73 11.49 4.47
CA SER A 102 -12.43 10.22 4.40
C SER A 102 -13.77 10.29 3.65
N GLY A 103 -14.21 11.50 3.26
CA GLY A 103 -15.48 11.71 2.57
C GLY A 103 -16.71 11.57 3.48
N ARG A 104 -16.56 11.77 4.80
CA ARG A 104 -17.61 11.59 5.79
C ARG A 104 -17.50 12.61 6.94
N LEU A 105 -18.52 13.46 7.09
CA LEU A 105 -18.54 14.53 8.10
C LEU A 105 -19.50 14.25 9.27
N SER A 106 -20.26 13.16 9.24
CA SER A 106 -21.19 12.78 10.30
C SER A 106 -21.40 11.26 10.32
N GLY A 107 -21.79 10.73 11.49
CA GLY A 107 -22.29 9.37 11.61
C GLY A 107 -23.65 9.21 10.95
N GLY A 108 -23.99 7.99 10.54
CA GLY A 108 -25.31 7.59 10.08
C GLY A 108 -26.28 7.29 11.22
N ARG A 109 -25.76 7.05 12.44
CA ARG A 109 -26.54 6.82 13.67
C ARG A 109 -26.25 7.92 14.70
N ALA A 110 -27.24 8.24 15.54
CA ALA A 110 -27.17 9.34 16.51
C ALA A 110 -25.95 9.30 17.45
N ASN A 111 -25.47 8.11 17.80
CA ASN A 111 -24.34 7.92 18.72
C ASN A 111 -23.03 7.50 18.01
N CYS A 112 -22.92 7.73 16.71
CA CYS A 112 -21.72 7.41 15.94
C CYS A 112 -21.00 8.70 15.53
N ALA A 113 -19.67 8.67 15.68
CA ALA A 113 -18.81 9.72 15.16
C ALA A 113 -18.81 9.71 13.62
N ALA A 114 -18.19 10.73 13.02
CA ALA A 114 -18.05 10.77 11.56
C ALA A 114 -17.24 9.59 11.05
N LEU A 115 -16.21 9.16 11.78
CA LEU A 115 -15.31 8.10 11.36
C LEU A 115 -15.20 6.97 12.39
N ALA A 116 -14.52 5.90 11.98
CA ALA A 116 -14.29 4.75 12.85
C ALA A 116 -13.22 5.07 13.91
N GLY A 117 -13.48 4.63 15.15
CA GLY A 117 -12.46 4.60 16.20
C GLY A 117 -11.56 3.37 16.12
N LYS A 118 -10.57 3.30 17.01
CA LYS A 118 -9.47 2.33 16.96
C LYS A 118 -9.91 0.87 16.84
N SER A 119 -10.90 0.46 17.63
CA SER A 119 -11.34 -0.95 17.67
C SER A 119 -12.02 -1.40 16.39
N THR A 120 -12.63 -0.46 15.66
CA THR A 120 -13.27 -0.77 14.38
C THR A 120 -12.24 -0.93 13.27
N LEU A 121 -11.22 -0.06 13.24
CA LEU A 121 -10.09 -0.18 12.32
C LEU A 121 -9.22 -1.39 12.63
N ASN A 122 -9.02 -1.73 13.90
CA ASN A 122 -8.29 -2.94 14.28
C ASN A 122 -8.96 -4.21 13.73
N ARG A 123 -10.29 -4.26 13.69
CA ARG A 123 -11.03 -5.37 13.06
C ARG A 123 -10.90 -5.43 11.54
N LEU A 124 -10.59 -4.31 10.87
CA LEU A 124 -10.21 -4.30 9.46
C LEU A 124 -8.82 -4.95 9.29
N GLU A 125 -7.85 -4.53 10.11
CA GLU A 125 -6.45 -4.97 9.99
C GLU A 125 -6.21 -6.40 10.48
N ARG A 126 -7.04 -6.91 11.39
CA ARG A 126 -6.97 -8.32 11.85
C ARG A 126 -7.42 -9.34 10.81
N SER A 127 -7.60 -8.94 9.55
CA SER A 127 -8.12 -9.78 8.47
C SER A 127 -7.36 -11.12 8.41
N GLY A 128 -8.07 -12.21 8.68
CA GLY A 128 -7.58 -13.58 8.50
C GLY A 128 -7.97 -14.17 7.14
N GLN A 129 -7.57 -15.41 6.86
CA GLN A 129 -7.95 -16.11 5.62
C GLN A 129 -9.45 -16.48 5.57
N GLN A 130 -10.06 -16.71 6.74
CA GLN A 130 -11.46 -17.10 6.87
C GLN A 130 -12.17 -16.21 7.88
N ALA A 131 -13.48 -16.02 7.67
CA ALA A 131 -14.30 -15.27 8.59
C ALA A 131 -14.57 -16.10 9.87
N ASP A 132 -14.37 -15.46 11.02
CA ASP A 132 -14.68 -16.01 12.33
C ASP A 132 -15.63 -15.07 13.10
N ARG A 133 -15.90 -15.37 14.37
CA ARG A 133 -16.79 -14.54 15.21
C ARG A 133 -16.35 -13.06 15.29
N TYR A 134 -15.05 -12.81 15.32
CA TYR A 134 -14.41 -11.52 15.57
C TYR A 134 -13.75 -10.91 14.32
N CYS A 135 -13.47 -11.71 13.28
CA CYS A 135 -12.94 -11.31 12.00
C CYS A 135 -13.98 -11.53 10.90
N ARG A 136 -14.61 -10.45 10.44
CA ARG A 136 -15.70 -10.51 9.43
C ARG A 136 -15.39 -9.73 8.16
N ILE A 137 -14.28 -9.01 8.10
CA ILE A 137 -13.81 -8.32 6.90
C ILE A 137 -12.56 -9.08 6.45
N ILE A 138 -12.60 -9.68 5.26
CA ILE A 138 -11.59 -10.63 4.81
C ILE A 138 -10.93 -10.10 3.54
N ALA A 139 -9.64 -9.81 3.62
CA ALA A 139 -8.81 -9.44 2.48
C ALA A 139 -8.67 -10.62 1.51
N ASP A 140 -8.96 -10.35 0.25
CA ASP A 140 -8.65 -11.20 -0.88
C ASP A 140 -7.22 -10.88 -1.35
N HIS A 141 -6.27 -11.72 -0.94
CA HIS A 141 -4.85 -11.48 -1.15
C HIS A 141 -4.48 -11.56 -2.64
N GLU A 142 -5.17 -12.40 -3.42
CA GLU A 142 -4.96 -12.48 -4.87
C GLU A 142 -5.47 -11.22 -5.56
N ALA A 143 -6.65 -10.71 -5.14
CA ALA A 143 -7.18 -9.45 -5.64
C ALA A 143 -6.26 -8.26 -5.29
N LEU A 144 -5.71 -8.23 -4.08
CA LEU A 144 -4.74 -7.21 -3.66
C LEU A 144 -3.47 -7.26 -4.50
N ALA A 145 -2.88 -8.44 -4.67
CA ALA A 145 -1.67 -8.63 -5.47
C ALA A 145 -1.89 -8.22 -6.94
N THR A 146 -3.08 -8.52 -7.49
CA THR A 146 -3.50 -8.12 -8.84
C THR A 146 -3.69 -6.61 -8.96
N LEU A 147 -4.23 -5.96 -7.91
CA LEU A 147 -4.56 -4.54 -7.94
C LEU A 147 -3.32 -3.66 -8.14
N PHE A 148 -2.21 -3.93 -7.44
CA PHE A 148 -0.99 -3.11 -7.57
C PHE A 148 -0.45 -3.08 -9.01
N VAL A 149 -0.41 -4.23 -9.67
CA VAL A 149 -0.02 -4.32 -11.08
C VAL A 149 -1.05 -3.63 -11.98
N THR A 150 -2.34 -3.79 -11.69
CA THR A 150 -3.41 -3.11 -12.47
C THR A 150 -3.29 -1.59 -12.38
N LEU A 151 -3.02 -1.05 -11.18
CA LEU A 151 -2.81 0.39 -10.99
C LEU A 151 -1.65 0.89 -11.85
N PHE A 152 -0.52 0.18 -11.86
CA PHE A 152 0.61 0.50 -12.73
C PHE A 152 0.23 0.47 -14.23
N LEU A 153 -0.44 -0.59 -14.68
CA LEU A 153 -0.87 -0.75 -16.07
C LEU A 153 -1.85 0.36 -16.51
N ASP A 154 -2.75 0.78 -15.62
CA ASP A 154 -3.74 1.82 -15.91
C ASP A 154 -3.12 3.23 -16.03
N GLN A 155 -1.93 3.47 -15.46
CA GLN A 155 -1.21 4.74 -15.63
C GLN A 155 -0.53 4.87 -17.00
N HIS A 156 -0.54 3.82 -17.81
CA HIS A 156 0.11 3.81 -19.11
C HIS A 156 -0.94 3.74 -20.23
N GLU A 157 -1.00 4.78 -21.05
CA GLU A 157 -1.87 4.83 -22.23
C GLU A 157 -1.45 3.78 -23.29
N HIS A 158 -0.15 3.56 -23.42
CA HIS A 158 0.45 2.62 -24.36
C HIS A 158 1.51 1.75 -23.70
N ALA A 159 1.79 0.59 -24.31
CA ALA A 159 2.87 -0.28 -23.85
C ALA A 159 4.22 0.46 -23.90
N PRO A 160 4.98 0.54 -22.79
CA PRO A 160 6.33 1.08 -22.83
C PRO A 160 7.26 0.18 -23.65
N ALA A 161 8.39 0.73 -24.12
CA ALA A 161 9.36 -0.06 -24.88
C ALA A 161 10.01 -1.19 -24.06
N ARG A 162 10.15 -0.96 -22.75
CA ARG A 162 10.69 -1.91 -21.76
C ARG A 162 10.09 -1.59 -20.38
N ILE A 163 9.84 -2.64 -19.60
CA ILE A 163 9.52 -2.58 -18.17
C ILE A 163 10.70 -3.13 -17.40
N VAL A 164 11.09 -2.44 -16.33
CA VAL A 164 12.19 -2.87 -15.46
C VAL A 164 11.58 -3.20 -14.10
N LEU A 165 11.69 -4.47 -13.69
CA LEU A 165 11.23 -4.96 -12.40
C LEU A 165 12.41 -4.96 -11.43
N ASP A 166 12.43 -4.00 -10.52
CA ASP A 166 13.42 -3.91 -9.45
C ASP A 166 12.96 -4.74 -8.26
N VAL A 167 13.71 -5.79 -7.96
CA VAL A 167 13.41 -6.76 -6.92
C VAL A 167 14.37 -6.54 -5.78
N ASP A 168 13.83 -6.28 -4.59
CA ASP A 168 14.63 -5.98 -3.41
C ASP A 168 14.02 -6.53 -2.12
N ALA A 169 14.87 -6.80 -1.14
CA ALA A 169 14.47 -7.29 0.17
C ALA A 169 15.20 -6.53 1.27
N THR A 170 14.45 -5.77 2.07
CA THR A 170 14.97 -4.98 3.19
C THR A 170 14.51 -5.59 4.52
N ASP A 171 15.29 -5.37 5.57
CA ASP A 171 14.90 -5.73 6.93
C ASP A 171 13.75 -4.87 7.45
N ASP A 172 12.83 -5.50 8.18
CA ASP A 172 11.87 -4.81 9.04
C ASP A 172 12.09 -5.28 10.47
N ARG A 173 12.68 -4.40 11.28
CA ARG A 173 13.22 -4.73 12.59
C ARG A 173 12.12 -5.15 13.56
N ILE A 174 12.30 -6.31 14.17
CA ILE A 174 11.38 -6.83 15.18
C ILE A 174 11.87 -6.49 16.59
N HIS A 175 10.93 -6.04 17.42
CA HIS A 175 11.14 -5.82 18.85
C HIS A 175 10.41 -6.87 19.69
N GLY A 176 11.04 -7.36 20.76
CA GLY A 176 10.45 -8.31 21.68
C GLY A 176 10.29 -9.72 21.11
N HIS A 177 9.11 -10.31 21.29
CA HIS A 177 8.84 -11.72 21.01
C HIS A 177 7.73 -11.94 19.98
N GLN A 178 7.69 -11.11 18.93
CA GLN A 178 6.70 -11.22 17.87
C GLN A 178 6.79 -12.57 17.13
N GLU A 179 5.66 -13.01 16.58
CA GLU A 179 5.51 -14.25 15.83
C GLU A 179 6.36 -14.23 14.55
N GLY A 180 6.99 -15.35 14.18
CA GLY A 180 7.78 -15.44 12.95
C GLY A 180 9.11 -14.66 12.98
N ARG A 181 9.55 -14.19 14.14
CA ARG A 181 10.86 -13.55 14.29
C ARG A 181 11.99 -14.52 13.90
N ALA A 182 12.95 -14.02 13.12
CA ALA A 182 14.16 -14.75 12.79
C ALA A 182 15.36 -13.80 12.80
N PHE A 183 16.53 -14.31 13.23
CA PHE A 183 17.77 -13.55 13.18
C PHE A 183 18.34 -13.58 11.77
N HIS A 184 18.64 -12.41 11.19
CA HIS A 184 19.26 -12.30 9.87
C HIS A 184 20.73 -11.93 9.99
N GLY A 185 21.62 -12.81 9.51
CA GLY A 185 23.07 -12.64 9.66
C GLY A 185 23.65 -11.38 9.02
N TYR A 186 23.12 -10.97 7.86
CA TYR A 186 23.58 -9.75 7.17
C TYR A 186 23.16 -8.47 7.89
N TYR A 187 21.95 -8.44 8.46
CA TYR A 187 21.41 -7.25 9.14
C TYR A 187 21.77 -7.23 10.64
N GLY A 188 22.23 -8.34 11.19
CA GLY A 188 22.73 -8.42 12.57
C GLY A 188 21.66 -8.33 13.65
N HIS A 189 20.38 -8.52 13.32
CA HIS A 189 19.28 -8.45 14.28
C HIS A 189 18.09 -9.34 13.89
N ASN A 190 17.09 -9.44 14.77
CA ASN A 190 15.86 -10.14 14.48
C ASN A 190 14.93 -9.24 13.67
N CYS A 191 14.53 -9.69 12.50
CA CYS A 191 13.69 -8.91 11.58
C CYS A 191 12.71 -9.80 10.82
N TYR A 192 11.70 -9.18 10.22
CA TYR A 192 11.11 -9.71 9.00
C TYR A 192 11.99 -9.31 7.82
N LEU A 193 11.78 -9.96 6.68
CA LEU A 193 12.48 -9.63 5.45
C LEU A 193 11.47 -9.44 4.30
N PRO A 194 10.66 -8.37 4.31
CA PRO A 194 9.76 -8.09 3.20
C PRO A 194 10.45 -8.18 1.84
N LEU A 195 9.74 -8.70 0.83
CA LEU A 195 10.15 -8.63 -0.57
C LEU A 195 9.32 -7.56 -1.26
N TYR A 196 9.98 -6.68 -2.00
CA TYR A 196 9.34 -5.69 -2.83
C TYR A 196 9.71 -5.91 -4.30
N VAL A 197 8.73 -5.62 -5.18
CA VAL A 197 8.95 -5.51 -6.61
C VAL A 197 8.42 -4.16 -7.08
N PHE A 198 9.30 -3.35 -7.66
CA PHE A 198 8.99 -2.02 -8.18
C PHE A 198 9.18 -1.94 -9.70
N CYS A 199 8.54 -0.97 -10.33
CA CYS A 199 8.90 -0.47 -11.65
C CYS A 199 9.01 1.06 -11.57
N GLY A 200 10.23 1.58 -11.46
CA GLY A 200 10.44 2.99 -11.12
C GLY A 200 9.82 3.31 -9.77
N GLU A 201 8.90 4.26 -9.71
CA GLU A 201 8.21 4.66 -8.48
C GLU A 201 6.97 3.80 -8.15
N HIS A 202 6.61 2.86 -9.04
CA HIS A 202 5.40 2.05 -8.87
C HIS A 202 5.68 0.75 -8.11
N LEU A 203 5.04 0.60 -6.95
CA LEU A 203 5.00 -0.67 -6.22
C LEU A 203 4.09 -1.68 -6.94
N LEU A 204 4.64 -2.85 -7.29
CA LEU A 204 3.92 -3.93 -7.98
C LEU A 204 3.67 -5.15 -7.08
N SER A 205 4.51 -5.36 -6.06
CA SER A 205 4.30 -6.38 -5.03
C SER A 205 5.01 -5.98 -3.74
N ALA A 206 4.37 -6.28 -2.61
CA ALA A 206 4.95 -6.17 -1.27
C ALA A 206 4.54 -7.40 -0.47
N THR A 207 5.49 -8.28 -0.22
CA THR A 207 5.25 -9.58 0.41
C THR A 207 6.04 -9.67 1.72
N LEU A 208 5.33 -9.66 2.85
CA LEU A 208 5.94 -9.84 4.17
C LEU A 208 6.44 -11.28 4.34
N ARG A 209 7.68 -11.42 4.83
CA ARG A 209 8.32 -12.73 5.01
C ARG A 209 9.11 -12.79 6.31
N THR A 210 9.26 -14.00 6.85
CA THR A 210 10.21 -14.26 7.91
C THR A 210 11.64 -14.24 7.35
N ALA A 211 12.61 -13.79 8.15
CA ALA A 211 13.98 -13.58 7.69
C ALA A 211 14.80 -14.88 7.52
N ASP A 212 14.27 -16.04 7.91
CA ASP A 212 14.88 -17.36 7.73
C ASP A 212 14.60 -17.99 6.35
N ARG A 213 13.87 -17.29 5.48
CA ARG A 213 13.48 -17.78 4.14
C ARG A 213 14.52 -17.45 3.07
N ASN A 214 14.64 -18.34 2.08
CA ASN A 214 15.48 -18.11 0.90
C ASN A 214 14.81 -17.10 -0.05
N PRO A 215 15.40 -15.92 -0.32
CA PRO A 215 14.79 -14.87 -1.14
C PRO A 215 14.41 -15.29 -2.57
N GLY A 216 15.23 -16.13 -3.22
CA GLY A 216 15.08 -16.41 -4.64
C GLY A 216 13.84 -17.22 -5.03
N LYS A 217 13.43 -18.18 -4.19
CA LYS A 217 12.29 -19.06 -4.49
C LYS A 217 10.96 -18.28 -4.41
N GLU A 218 10.85 -17.36 -3.47
CA GLU A 218 9.63 -16.58 -3.27
C GLU A 218 9.56 -15.38 -4.22
N ALA A 219 10.71 -14.78 -4.55
CA ALA A 219 10.79 -13.77 -5.60
C ALA A 219 10.29 -14.27 -6.95
N LEU A 220 10.62 -15.51 -7.32
CA LEU A 220 10.14 -16.10 -8.56
C LEU A 220 8.60 -16.16 -8.64
N ALA A 221 7.91 -16.45 -7.54
CA ALA A 221 6.45 -16.52 -7.53
C ALA A 221 5.82 -15.15 -7.82
N ASP A 222 6.33 -14.10 -7.18
CA ASP A 222 5.87 -12.72 -7.40
C ASP A 222 6.22 -12.23 -8.81
N ILE A 223 7.46 -12.44 -9.26
CA ILE A 223 7.92 -12.04 -10.59
C ILE A 223 7.08 -12.71 -11.67
N ARG A 224 6.86 -14.03 -11.58
CA ARG A 224 6.05 -14.77 -12.54
C ARG A 224 4.64 -14.19 -12.64
N ARG A 225 3.97 -14.00 -11.50
CA ARG A 225 2.60 -13.44 -11.44
C ARG A 225 2.55 -12.05 -12.08
N ILE A 226 3.50 -11.18 -11.75
CA ILE A 226 3.57 -9.81 -12.29
C ILE A 226 3.80 -9.86 -13.81
N VAL A 227 4.75 -10.67 -14.29
CA VAL A 227 5.06 -10.81 -15.72
C VAL A 227 3.87 -11.34 -16.50
N GLU A 228 3.20 -12.37 -16.00
CA GLU A 228 1.99 -12.95 -16.62
C GLU A 228 0.88 -11.89 -16.75
N GLN A 229 0.63 -11.14 -15.67
CA GLN A 229 -0.39 -10.09 -15.68
C GLN A 229 -0.02 -8.95 -16.63
N ILE A 230 1.23 -8.49 -16.65
CA ILE A 230 1.71 -7.46 -17.59
C ILE A 230 1.53 -7.94 -19.04
N ARG A 231 1.96 -9.17 -19.35
CA ARG A 231 1.88 -9.74 -20.70
C ARG A 231 0.46 -10.04 -21.13
N SER A 232 -0.47 -10.24 -20.21
CA SER A 232 -1.91 -10.33 -20.54
C SER A 232 -2.42 -9.06 -21.22
N ARG A 233 -1.86 -7.88 -20.87
CA ARG A 233 -2.18 -6.59 -21.50
C ARG A 233 -1.22 -6.25 -22.64
N TRP A 234 0.07 -6.53 -22.49
CA TRP A 234 1.11 -6.21 -23.47
C TRP A 234 1.96 -7.45 -23.80
N PRO A 235 1.50 -8.33 -24.70
CA PRO A 235 2.15 -9.62 -24.94
C PRO A 235 3.60 -9.55 -25.42
N ARG A 236 4.01 -8.44 -26.03
CA ARG A 236 5.34 -8.25 -26.65
C ARG A 236 6.23 -7.26 -25.90
N VAL A 237 5.80 -6.77 -24.72
CA VAL A 237 6.62 -5.82 -23.96
C VAL A 237 7.90 -6.50 -23.49
N ARG A 238 9.04 -5.83 -23.65
CA ARG A 238 10.31 -6.31 -23.10
C ARG A 238 10.32 -6.11 -21.59
N ILE A 239 10.70 -7.13 -20.84
CA ILE A 239 10.76 -7.07 -19.38
C ILE A 239 12.18 -7.41 -18.97
N LEU A 240 12.76 -6.58 -18.10
CA LEU A 240 14.05 -6.79 -17.45
C LEU A 240 13.84 -6.93 -15.96
N VAL A 241 14.29 -8.02 -15.34
CA VAL A 241 14.34 -8.18 -13.89
C VAL A 241 15.71 -7.73 -13.38
N ARG A 242 15.74 -6.84 -12.40
CA ARG A 242 16.97 -6.41 -11.73
C ARG A 242 16.91 -6.74 -10.25
N GLY A 243 18.06 -7.05 -9.68
CA GLY A 243 18.21 -7.28 -8.25
C GLY A 243 19.68 -7.38 -7.86
N ASP A 244 19.94 -7.36 -6.56
CA ASP A 244 21.28 -7.59 -6.04
C ASP A 244 21.70 -9.08 -6.12
N SER A 245 22.82 -9.40 -5.49
CA SER A 245 23.35 -10.77 -5.45
C SER A 245 22.51 -11.79 -4.67
N GLY A 246 21.57 -11.33 -3.85
CA GLY A 246 20.58 -12.19 -3.21
C GLY A 246 19.66 -12.87 -4.21
N PHE A 247 19.45 -12.26 -5.37
CA PHE A 247 18.55 -12.73 -6.44
C PHE A 247 19.25 -13.46 -7.57
N ALA A 248 20.59 -13.46 -7.61
CA ALA A 248 21.38 -14.30 -8.51
C ALA A 248 21.24 -15.78 -8.11
N ARG A 249 20.12 -16.39 -8.53
CA ARG A 249 19.72 -17.76 -8.21
C ARG A 249 19.36 -18.47 -9.50
N ASP A 250 19.92 -19.66 -9.68
CA ASP A 250 19.74 -20.49 -10.89
C ASP A 250 18.26 -20.61 -11.27
N SER A 251 17.39 -20.98 -10.33
CA SER A 251 15.96 -21.10 -10.57
C SER A 251 15.28 -19.84 -11.12
N LEU A 252 15.72 -18.65 -10.71
CA LEU A 252 15.15 -17.39 -11.19
C LEU A 252 15.71 -17.01 -12.56
N MET A 253 17.02 -17.19 -12.77
CA MET A 253 17.68 -16.91 -14.06
C MET A 253 17.17 -17.84 -15.15
N THR A 254 17.14 -19.15 -14.90
CA THR A 254 16.59 -20.16 -15.82
C THR A 254 15.13 -19.86 -16.18
N TRP A 255 14.30 -19.50 -15.20
CA TRP A 255 12.92 -19.11 -15.49
C TRP A 255 12.84 -17.85 -16.37
N CYS A 256 13.71 -16.86 -16.15
CA CYS A 256 13.75 -15.66 -16.99
C CYS A 256 14.12 -16.02 -18.44
N GLU A 257 15.13 -16.87 -18.65
CA GLU A 257 15.55 -17.36 -19.97
C GLU A 257 14.42 -18.10 -20.70
N ASP A 258 13.81 -19.07 -20.01
CA ASP A 258 12.69 -19.88 -20.53
C ASP A 258 11.47 -19.03 -20.91
N ASN A 259 11.28 -17.87 -20.27
CA ASN A 259 10.14 -16.99 -20.47
C ASN A 259 10.48 -15.73 -21.26
N HIS A 260 11.65 -15.64 -21.90
CA HIS A 260 12.08 -14.46 -22.66
C HIS A 260 12.00 -13.16 -21.84
N VAL A 261 12.42 -13.22 -20.59
CA VAL A 261 12.58 -12.09 -19.68
C VAL A 261 14.08 -11.83 -19.54
N ASP A 262 14.52 -10.60 -19.81
CA ASP A 262 15.91 -10.22 -19.57
C ASP A 262 16.16 -10.18 -18.05
N PHE A 263 17.39 -10.45 -17.59
CA PHE A 263 17.75 -10.25 -16.19
C PHE A 263 19.12 -9.58 -16.02
N LEU A 264 19.28 -8.82 -14.94
CA LEU A 264 20.53 -8.20 -14.51
C LEU A 264 20.64 -8.32 -12.99
N PHE A 265 21.40 -9.30 -12.53
CA PHE A 265 21.65 -9.52 -11.11
C PHE A 265 23.08 -9.17 -10.73
N GLY A 266 23.24 -8.55 -9.55
CA GLY A 266 24.56 -8.44 -8.94
C GLY A 266 25.16 -9.82 -8.70
N LEU A 267 26.47 -9.98 -8.83
CA LEU A 267 27.15 -11.24 -8.48
C LEU A 267 27.84 -11.07 -7.13
N ALA A 268 27.56 -11.98 -6.20
CA ALA A 268 28.23 -11.95 -4.90
C ALA A 268 29.72 -12.22 -5.11
N GLY A 269 30.54 -11.43 -4.41
CA GLY A 269 31.98 -11.66 -4.37
C GLY A 269 32.29 -13.08 -3.93
N ASN A 270 33.16 -13.76 -4.67
CA ASN A 270 33.67 -15.07 -4.32
C ASN A 270 35.14 -15.17 -4.73
N THR A 271 35.87 -16.11 -4.14
CA THR A 271 37.32 -16.25 -4.36
C THR A 271 37.68 -16.35 -5.84
N ARG A 272 36.87 -17.02 -6.67
CA ARG A 272 37.12 -17.15 -8.11
C ARG A 272 36.98 -15.85 -8.91
N LEU A 273 36.33 -14.82 -8.36
CA LEU A 273 36.21 -13.50 -8.98
C LEU A 273 37.29 -12.52 -8.50
N TYR A 274 37.93 -12.84 -7.38
CA TYR A 274 38.96 -12.01 -6.76
C TYR A 274 40.39 -12.53 -7.04
N ASP A 275 40.52 -13.75 -7.55
CA ASP A 275 41.73 -14.31 -8.17
C ASP A 275 41.83 -13.87 -9.65
#